data_AF-A0A545SQS5-F1
#
_entry.id   AF-A0A545SQS5-F1
#
_cell.length_a   1.000
_cell.length_b   1.000
_cell.length_c   1.000
_cell.angle_alpha   90.00
_cell.angle_beta   90.00
_cell.angle_gamma   90.00
#
_symmetry.space_group_name_H-M   'P 1'
#
loop_
_entity.id
_entity.type
_entity.pdbx_description
1 polymer ?
#
loop_
_entity_poly.entity_id
_entity_poly.type
_entity_poly.pdbx_seq_one_letter_code
_entity_poly.pdbx_strand_id
1 'polypeptide(L)'
;MNLWVLSAGILGLLTSLIHIFAGQVDPVRPFLKADLADIPKATLLACWHMVSVTLIVASGVLAYIGSFNLLNLNIVVIGISLTFITFSIVFIIVGWYFFGHRTFSKLPQWILLLPIGGLGLIGVM
;
A
#
# COMPACT_ATOMS: atom_id res chain seq x y z
N MET A 1 -18.35 -10.09 -12.84
CA MET A 1 -17.10 -9.86 -12.08
C MET A 1 -16.09 -9.17 -12.98
N ASN A 2 -15.36 -8.18 -12.46
CA ASN A 2 -14.18 -7.61 -13.10
C ASN A 2 -12.93 -8.26 -12.48
N LEU A 3 -12.31 -9.19 -13.20
CA LEU A 3 -11.21 -10.00 -12.66
C LEU A 3 -9.96 -9.16 -12.36
N TRP A 4 -9.71 -8.10 -13.12
CA TRP A 4 -8.57 -7.20 -12.89
C TRP A 4 -8.72 -6.41 -11.59
N VAL A 5 -9.87 -5.76 -11.40
CA VAL A 5 -10.16 -4.98 -10.18
C VAL A 5 -10.25 -5.90 -8.96
N LEU A 6 -10.85 -7.09 -9.11
CA LEU A 6 -10.90 -8.07 -8.03
C LEU A 6 -9.50 -8.55 -7.63
N SER A 7 -8.63 -8.84 -8.60
CA SER A 7 -7.25 -9.25 -8.34
C SER A 7 -6.46 -8.14 -7.63
N ALA A 8 -6.67 -6.88 -8.00
CA ALA A 8 -6.10 -5.73 -7.31
C ALA A 8 -6.53 -5.68 -5.83
N GLY A 9 -7.83 -5.89 -5.57
CA GLY A 9 -8.38 -5.93 -4.22
C GLY A 9 -7.82 -7.08 -3.37
N ILE A 10 -7.77 -8.29 -3.93
CA ILE A 10 -7.21 -9.47 -3.22
C ILE A 10 -5.74 -9.27 -2.91
N LEU A 11 -4.94 -8.84 -3.90
CA LEU A 11 -3.52 -8.56 -3.70
C LEU A 11 -3.30 -7.48 -2.64
N GLY A 12 -4.15 -6.44 -2.63
CA GLY A 12 -4.07 -5.38 -1.64
C GLY A 12 -4.45 -5.83 -0.22
N LEU A 13 -5.45 -6.71 -0.07
CA LEU A 13 -5.77 -7.33 1.22
C LEU A 13 -4.62 -8.19 1.73
N LEU A 14 -4.01 -9.02 0.87
CA LEU A 14 -2.80 -9.78 1.23
C LEU A 14 -1.65 -8.85 1.63
N THR A 15 -1.45 -7.77 0.89
CA THR A 15 -0.44 -6.74 1.20
C THR A 15 -0.71 -6.06 2.54
N SER A 16 -1.97 -5.80 2.88
CA SER A 16 -2.35 -5.24 4.18
C SER A 16 -2.00 -6.17 5.35
N LEU A 17 -2.18 -7.49 5.19
CA LEU A 17 -1.80 -8.48 6.19
C LEU A 17 -0.28 -8.52 6.36
N ILE A 18 0.46 -8.55 5.25
CA ILE A 18 1.93 -8.50 5.26
C ILE A 18 2.39 -7.23 5.96
N HIS A 19 1.81 -6.08 5.64
CA HIS A 19 2.12 -4.81 6.28
C HIS A 19 1.88 -4.87 7.80
N ILE A 20 0.69 -5.29 8.25
CA ILE A 20 0.32 -5.30 9.66
C ILE A 20 1.17 -6.26 10.50
N PHE A 21 1.51 -7.42 9.97
CA PHE A 21 2.20 -8.47 10.71
C PHE A 21 3.71 -8.51 10.43
N ALA A 22 4.09 -8.80 9.18
CA ALA A 22 5.51 -8.92 8.80
C ALA A 22 6.21 -7.56 8.81
N GLY A 23 5.50 -6.51 8.39
CA GLY A 23 5.99 -5.15 8.38
C GLY A 23 6.34 -4.61 9.77
N GLN A 24 5.99 -5.26 10.88
CA GLN A 24 6.46 -4.78 12.19
C GLN A 24 7.93 -5.07 12.46
N VAL A 25 8.51 -6.07 11.81
CA VAL A 25 9.83 -6.62 12.19
C VAL A 25 10.96 -5.62 11.94
N ASP A 26 11.03 -5.06 10.74
CA ASP A 26 12.15 -4.23 10.31
C ASP A 26 11.94 -2.71 10.48
N PRO A 27 10.76 -2.13 10.17
CA PRO A 27 10.55 -0.71 10.41
C PRO A 27 10.02 -0.43 11.82
N VAL A 28 8.91 -1.07 12.26
CA VAL A 28 8.18 -0.62 13.46
C VAL A 28 8.91 -0.90 14.77
N ARG A 29 9.24 -2.17 15.03
CA ARG A 29 9.89 -2.56 16.28
C ARG A 29 11.22 -1.85 16.48
N PRO A 30 12.07 -1.67 15.44
CA PRO A 30 13.31 -0.93 15.60
C PRO A 30 13.11 0.56 15.87
N PHE A 31 12.19 1.26 15.19
CA PHE A 31 12.01 2.70 15.47
C PHE A 31 11.39 2.95 16.86
N LEU A 32 10.52 2.05 17.35
CA LEU A 32 9.98 2.17 18.71
C LEU A 32 11.06 2.01 19.79
N LYS A 33 12.09 1.22 19.51
CA LYS A 33 13.26 1.02 20.37
C LYS A 33 14.34 2.09 20.18
N ALA A 34 14.25 2.92 19.15
CA ALA A 34 15.20 3.99 18.92
C ALA A 34 15.06 5.09 19.98
N ASP A 35 16.17 5.79 20.22
CA ASP A 35 16.24 6.97 21.08
C ASP A 35 15.59 8.18 20.37
N LEU A 36 14.26 8.17 20.37
CA LEU A 36 13.39 9.21 19.83
C LEU A 36 12.52 9.75 20.95
N ALA A 37 12.32 11.07 20.96
CA ALA A 37 11.34 11.71 21.82
C ALA A 37 9.93 11.12 21.61
N ASP A 38 9.13 11.12 22.68
CA ASP A 38 7.83 10.43 22.70
C ASP A 38 6.86 10.93 21.63
N ILE A 39 6.84 12.24 21.36
CA ILE A 39 5.92 12.83 20.38
C ILE A 39 6.20 12.33 18.95
N PRO A 40 7.41 12.49 18.37
CA PRO A 40 7.74 11.90 17.07
C PRO A 40 7.50 10.39 17.00
N LYS A 41 7.84 9.65 18.06
CA LYS A 41 7.67 8.20 18.13
C LYS A 41 6.19 7.81 18.05
N ALA A 42 5.33 8.46 18.82
CA ALA A 42 3.89 8.25 18.80
C ALA A 42 3.28 8.63 17.44
N THR A 43 3.72 9.74 16.84
CA THR A 43 3.24 10.19 15.52
C THR A 43 3.59 9.18 14.43
N LEU A 44 4.82 8.65 14.41
CA LEU A 44 5.22 7.63 13.43
C LEU A 44 4.41 6.34 13.58
N LEU A 45 4.12 5.91 14.82
CA LEU A 45 3.26 4.77 15.08
C LEU A 45 1.81 5.02 14.62
N ALA A 46 1.29 6.23 14.81
CA ALA A 46 -0.02 6.61 14.29
C ALA A 46 -0.04 6.57 12.75
N CYS A 47 0.97 7.12 12.08
CA CYS A 47 1.10 7.07 10.62
C CYS A 47 1.13 5.62 10.09
N TRP A 48 1.82 4.72 10.80
CA TRP A 48 1.81 3.29 10.48
C TRP A 48 0.39 2.70 10.48
N HIS A 49 -0.39 2.96 11.53
CA HIS A 49 -1.76 2.47 11.62
C HIS A 49 -2.70 3.14 10.61
N MET A 50 -2.51 4.42 10.28
CA MET A 50 -3.27 5.09 9.22
C MET A 50 -3.04 4.42 7.86
N VAL A 51 -1.80 4.02 7.54
CA VAL A 51 -1.50 3.23 6.34
C VAL A 51 -2.17 1.86 6.40
N SER A 52 -2.11 1.17 7.55
CA SER A 52 -2.78 -0.12 7.74
C SER A 52 -4.29 -0.05 7.43
N VAL A 53 -4.98 0.95 7.98
CA VAL A 53 -6.42 1.19 7.73
C VAL A 53 -6.67 1.51 6.27
N THR A 54 -5.84 2.38 5.67
CA THR A 54 -5.97 2.77 4.26
C THR A 54 -5.85 1.56 3.33
N LEU A 55 -4.87 0.68 3.56
CA LEU A 55 -4.69 -0.55 2.78
C LEU A 55 -5.91 -1.45 2.88
N ILE A 56 -6.39 -1.74 4.10
CA ILE A 56 -7.57 -2.61 4.29
C ILE A 56 -8.80 -2.04 3.58
N VAL A 57 -9.11 -0.76 3.82
CA VAL A 57 -10.33 -0.14 3.29
C VAL A 57 -10.27 -0.02 1.77
N ALA A 58 -9.18 0.51 1.22
CA ALA A 58 -9.05 0.69 -0.22
C ALA A 58 -9.07 -0.66 -0.96
N SER A 59 -8.38 -1.67 -0.45
CA SER A 59 -8.37 -3.00 -1.05
C SER A 59 -9.70 -3.74 -0.89
N GLY A 60 -10.41 -3.56 0.23
CA GLY A 60 -11.77 -4.05 0.42
C GLY A 60 -12.75 -3.43 -0.58
N VAL A 61 -12.65 -2.13 -0.84
CA VAL A 61 -13.45 -1.44 -1.86
C VAL A 61 -13.16 -1.98 -3.26
N LEU A 62 -11.88 -2.17 -3.63
CA LEU A 62 -11.52 -2.78 -4.92
C LEU A 62 -12.07 -4.21 -5.03
N ALA A 63 -11.93 -5.04 -3.99
CA ALA A 63 -12.46 -6.41 -3.99
C ALA A 63 -13.98 -6.40 -4.18
N TYR A 64 -14.70 -5.55 -3.45
CA TYR A 64 -16.16 -5.40 -3.57
C TYR A 64 -16.57 -4.98 -5.00
N ILE A 65 -15.99 -3.91 -5.53
CA ILE A 65 -16.28 -3.42 -6.89
C ILE A 65 -15.97 -4.51 -7.93
N GLY A 66 -14.84 -5.20 -7.80
CA GLY A 66 -14.43 -6.28 -8.69
C GLY A 66 -15.37 -7.49 -8.65
N SER A 67 -15.82 -7.90 -7.46
CA SER A 67 -16.78 -9.00 -7.29
C SER A 67 -18.11 -8.71 -7.98
N PHE A 68 -18.65 -7.50 -7.80
CA PHE A 68 -19.98 -7.14 -8.32
C PHE A 68 -19.96 -6.45 -9.69
N ASN A 69 -18.79 -6.18 -10.27
CA ASN A 69 -18.62 -5.51 -11.56
C ASN A 69 -19.32 -4.14 -11.63
N LEU A 70 -19.11 -3.30 -10.61
CA LEU A 70 -19.80 -2.01 -10.46
C LEU A 70 -19.16 -0.91 -11.33
N LEU A 71 -19.48 -0.91 -12.64
CA LEU A 71 -18.89 0.00 -13.64
C LEU A 71 -19.11 1.50 -13.35
N ASN A 72 -20.20 1.85 -12.65
CA ASN A 72 -20.48 3.22 -12.24
C ASN A 72 -19.49 3.77 -11.20
N LEU A 73 -18.65 2.92 -10.61
CA LEU A 73 -17.63 3.29 -9.63
C LEU A 73 -16.21 3.31 -10.22
N ASN A 74 -16.05 3.33 -11.55
CA ASN A 74 -14.73 3.37 -12.19
C ASN A 74 -13.86 4.53 -11.70
N ILE A 75 -14.43 5.70 -11.43
CA ILE A 75 -13.68 6.86 -10.90
C ILE A 75 -13.07 6.57 -9.53
N VAL A 76 -13.73 5.76 -8.70
CA VAL A 76 -13.23 5.33 -7.38
C VAL A 76 -12.06 4.37 -7.57
N VAL A 77 -12.20 3.41 -8.50
CA VAL A 77 -11.11 2.47 -8.84
C VAL A 77 -9.88 3.23 -9.34
N ILE A 78 -10.05 4.23 -10.22
CA ILE A 78 -8.97 5.08 -10.71
C ILE A 78 -8.30 5.81 -9.54
N GLY A 79 -9.07 6.48 -8.67
CA GLY A 79 -8.53 7.22 -7.53
C GLY A 79 -7.73 6.34 -6.56
N ILE A 80 -8.24 5.15 -6.24
CA ILE A 80 -7.53 4.17 -5.41
C ILE A 80 -6.26 3.69 -6.12
N SER A 81 -6.35 3.37 -7.40
CA SER A 81 -5.22 2.86 -8.18
C SER A 81 -4.07 3.86 -8.25
N LEU A 82 -4.40 5.14 -8.51
CA LEU A 82 -3.43 6.22 -8.48
C LEU A 82 -2.79 6.38 -7.10
N THR A 83 -3.56 6.22 -6.01
CA THR A 83 -3.02 6.26 -4.64
C THR A 83 -1.95 5.17 -4.42
N PHE A 84 -2.20 3.92 -4.85
CA PHE A 84 -1.23 2.83 -4.74
C PHE A 84 0.03 3.06 -5.59
N ILE A 85 -0.13 3.61 -6.80
CA ILE A 85 1.00 4.02 -7.66
C ILE A 85 1.81 5.12 -6.96
N THR A 86 1.16 6.15 -6.42
CA THR A 86 1.84 7.24 -5.71
C THR A 86 2.57 6.73 -4.47
N PHE A 87 1.99 5.82 -3.67
CA PHE A 87 2.70 5.19 -2.55
C PHE A 87 3.96 4.44 -3.03
N SER A 88 3.86 3.72 -4.14
CA SER A 88 5.01 3.02 -4.74
C SER A 88 6.12 4.00 -5.12
N ILE A 89 5.75 5.13 -5.72
CA ILE A 89 6.69 6.20 -6.08
C ILE A 89 7.36 6.78 -4.83
N VAL A 90 6.60 7.02 -3.75
CA VAL A 90 7.16 7.51 -2.48
C VAL A 90 8.22 6.55 -1.94
N PHE A 91 7.95 5.24 -1.91
CA PHE A 91 8.94 4.25 -1.47
C PHE A 91 10.18 4.21 -2.36
N ILE A 92 10.03 4.34 -3.68
CA ILE A 92 11.17 4.41 -4.60
C ILE A 92 12.00 5.66 -4.35
N ILE A 93 11.38 6.84 -4.24
CA ILE A 93 12.10 8.11 -4.06
C ILE A 93 12.80 8.17 -2.71
N VAL A 94 12.08 7.84 -1.63
CA VAL A 94 12.65 7.84 -0.26
C VAL A 94 13.74 6.79 -0.16
N GLY A 95 13.50 5.57 -0.67
CA GLY A 95 14.51 4.54 -0.70
C GLY A 95 15.74 4.99 -1.47
N TRP A 96 15.57 5.61 -2.64
CA TRP A 96 16.68 6.08 -3.46
C TRP A 96 17.53 7.11 -2.72
N TYR A 97 16.88 8.05 -2.04
CA TYR A 97 17.56 9.05 -1.22
C TYR A 97 18.44 8.42 -0.13
N PHE A 98 17.99 7.37 0.56
CA PHE A 98 18.76 6.73 1.64
C PHE A 98 19.71 5.61 1.19
N PHE A 99 19.38 4.88 0.11
CA PHE A 99 20.02 3.62 -0.26
C PHE A 99 20.51 3.55 -1.71
N GLY A 100 20.22 4.55 -2.55
CA GLY A 100 20.53 4.56 -3.98
C GLY A 100 19.99 3.33 -4.69
N HIS A 101 20.81 2.65 -5.50
CA HIS A 101 20.43 1.42 -6.20
C HIS A 101 20.01 0.28 -5.25
N ARG A 102 20.43 0.28 -3.98
CA ARG A 102 20.03 -0.73 -2.99
C ARG A 102 18.57 -0.57 -2.54
N THR A 103 17.87 0.46 -2.97
CA THR A 103 16.42 0.66 -2.74
C THR A 103 15.61 -0.58 -3.10
N PHE A 104 15.92 -1.19 -4.24
CA PHE A 104 15.17 -2.33 -4.75
C PHE A 104 15.26 -3.58 -3.87
N SER A 105 16.22 -3.63 -2.93
CA SER A 105 16.34 -4.71 -1.94
C SER A 105 16.09 -4.26 -0.50
N LYS A 106 16.42 -3.01 -0.14
CA LYS A 106 16.28 -2.48 1.23
C LYS A 106 14.90 -1.91 1.53
N LEU A 107 14.17 -1.46 0.50
CA LEU A 107 12.83 -0.88 0.65
C LEU A 107 11.87 -1.42 -0.45
N PRO A 108 11.58 -2.74 -0.45
CA PRO A 108 10.89 -3.43 -1.55
C PRO A 108 9.36 -3.25 -1.57
N GLN A 109 8.78 -2.36 -0.77
CA GLN A 109 7.32 -2.21 -0.63
C GLN A 109 6.62 -1.88 -1.96
N TRP A 110 7.30 -1.16 -2.86
CA TRP A 110 6.79 -0.82 -4.19
C TRP A 110 6.44 -2.06 -5.05
N ILE A 111 7.08 -3.21 -4.80
CA ILE A 111 6.83 -4.46 -5.52
C ILE A 111 5.40 -4.95 -5.31
N LEU A 112 4.82 -4.75 -4.12
CA LEU A 112 3.45 -5.15 -3.82
C LEU A 112 2.44 -4.03 -4.12
N LEU A 113 2.84 -2.78 -3.91
CA LEU A 113 1.94 -1.63 -4.08
C LEU A 113 1.69 -1.29 -5.56
N LEU A 114 2.71 -1.34 -6.41
CA LEU A 114 2.60 -0.93 -7.81
C LEU A 114 1.66 -1.82 -8.62
N PRO A 115 1.72 -3.17 -8.49
CA PRO A 115 0.79 -4.04 -9.21
C PRO A 115 -0.66 -3.85 -8.81
N ILE A 116 -0.97 -3.48 -7.55
CA ILE A 116 -2.35 -3.20 -7.14
C ILE A 116 -2.93 -2.05 -7.96
N GLY A 117 -2.19 -0.94 -8.06
CA GLY A 117 -2.61 0.19 -8.87
C GLY A 117 -2.66 -0.13 -10.37
N GLY A 118 -1.67 -0.87 -10.88
CA GLY A 118 -1.64 -1.29 -12.29
C GLY A 118 -2.84 -2.15 -12.67
N LEU A 119 -3.16 -3.18 -11.87
CA LEU A 119 -4.31 -4.06 -12.08
C LEU A 119 -5.64 -3.29 -12.00
N GLY A 120 -5.76 -2.35 -11.07
CA GLY A 120 -6.95 -1.51 -10.95
C GLY A 120 -7.19 -0.64 -12.18
N LEU A 121 -6.14 0.01 -12.71
CA LEU A 121 -6.24 0.80 -13.95
C LEU A 121 -6.54 -0.05 -15.18
N ILE A 122 -5.88 -1.21 -15.33
CA ILE A 122 -6.16 -2.15 -16.44
C ILE A 122 -7.63 -2.60 -16.40
N GLY A 123 -8.21 -2.75 -15.22
CA GLY A 123 -9.60 -3.17 -15.08
C GLY A 123 -10.64 -2.12 -15.48
N VAL A 124 -10.26 -0.85 -15.67
CA VAL A 124 -11.19 0.25 -15.99
C VAL A 124 -10.87 0.99 -17.28
N MET A 125 -9.79 0.60 -17.97
CA MET A 125 -9.46 1.00 -19.34
C MET A 125 -10.13 0.06 -20.33
#